data_AF-A0A353QUW8-F1
#
_entry.id   AF-A0A353QUW8-F1
#
_cell.length_a   1.000
_cell.length_b   1.000
_cell.length_c   1.000
_cell.angle_alpha   90.00
_cell.angle_beta   90.00
_cell.angle_gamma   90.00
#
_symmetry.space_group_name_H-M   'P 1'
#
loop_
_entity.id
_entity.type
_entity.pdbx_description
1 polymer ?
#
loop_
_entity_poly.entity_id
_entity_poly.type
_entity_poly.pdbx_seq_one_letter_code
_entity_poly.pdbx_strand_id
1 'polypeptide(L)' 'MIEKYRLYRRNKGIANATINRNVSIISKMFNIAIDNSWTNDNPCTAKKVKPLRVDNKVERFLFPEEEEALINSCIK' A
#
# COMPACT_ATOMS: atom_id res chain seq x y z
N MET A 1 7.97 -10.78 13.91
CA MET A 1 7.16 -11.49 12.89
C MET A 1 6.93 -10.63 11.63
N ILE A 2 6.31 -9.46 11.77
CA ILE A 2 6.06 -8.54 10.64
C ILE A 2 7.33 -8.10 9.91
N GLU A 3 8.43 -7.93 10.62
CA GLU A 3 9.71 -7.54 10.02
C GLU A 3 10.29 -8.63 9.11
N LYS A 4 10.17 -9.90 9.52
CA LYS A 4 10.51 -11.06 8.67
C LYS A 4 9.63 -11.10 7.42
N TYR A 5 8.32 -10.82 7.55
CA TYR A 5 7.41 -10.72 6.41
C TYR A 5 7.81 -9.60 5.44
N ARG A 6 8.15 -8.41 5.96
CA ARG A 6 8.61 -7.27 5.16
C ARG A 6 9.89 -7.60 4.41
N LEU A 7 10.88 -8.20 5.08
CA LEU A 7 12.14 -8.62 4.48
C LEU A 7 11.90 -9.63 3.37
N TYR A 8 11.06 -10.64 3.62
CA TYR A 8 10.69 -11.64 2.62
C TYR A 8 10.02 -11.02 1.38
N ARG A 9 9.07 -10.10 1.56
CA ARG A 9 8.39 -9.44 0.45
C ARG A 9 9.31 -8.50 -0.33
N ARG A 10 10.22 -7.81 0.36
CA ARG A 10 11.24 -6.98 -0.26
C ARG A 10 12.22 -7.82 -1.09
N ASN A 11 12.65 -8.97 -0.58
CA ASN A 11 13.51 -9.91 -1.30
C ASN A 11 12.83 -10.46 -2.57
N LYS A 12 11.50 -10.47 -2.61
CA LYS A 12 10.70 -10.79 -3.80
C LYS A 12 10.50 -9.61 -4.76
N GLY A 13 11.14 -8.47 -4.53
CA GLY A 13 11.04 -7.28 -5.39
C GLY A 13 9.69 -6.55 -5.31
N ILE A 14 8.88 -6.81 -4.28
CA ILE A 14 7.58 -6.14 -4.13
C ILE A 14 7.78 -4.69 -3.69
N ALA A 15 7.09 -3.76 -4.35
CA ALA A 15 7.14 -2.34 -4.03
C ALA A 15 6.78 -2.06 -2.56
N ASN A 16 7.51 -1.11 -1.94
CA ASN A 16 7.27 -0.70 -0.56
C ASN A 16 5.82 -0.24 -0.33
N ALA A 17 5.20 0.41 -1.32
CA ALA A 17 3.77 0.79 -1.28
C ALA A 17 2.86 -0.43 -1.09
N THR A 18 3.09 -1.48 -1.87
CA THR A 18 2.32 -2.74 -1.78
C THR A 18 2.55 -3.44 -0.45
N ILE A 19 3.80 -3.49 0.03
CA ILE A 19 4.13 -4.08 1.35
C ILE A 19 3.42 -3.31 2.47
N ASN A 20 3.44 -1.98 2.43
CA ASN A 20 2.74 -1.14 3.40
C ASN A 20 1.23 -1.39 3.37
N ARG A 21 0.63 -1.52 2.18
CA ARG A 21 -0.78 -1.85 2.02
C ARG A 21 -1.11 -3.22 2.62
N ASN A 22 -0.27 -4.23 2.41
CA ASN A 22 -0.45 -5.56 3.01
C ASN A 22 -0.39 -5.50 4.55
N VAL A 23 0.59 -4.81 5.12
CA VAL A 23 0.71 -4.64 6.58
C VAL A 23 -0.50 -3.91 7.16
N SER A 24 -1.02 -2.90 6.46
CA SER A 24 -2.24 -2.18 6.86
C SER A 24 -3.47 -3.08 6.90
N ILE A 25 -3.66 -3.91 5.87
CA ILE A 25 -4.76 -4.91 5.82
C ILE A 25 -4.66 -5.88 7.01
N ILE A 26 -3.48 -6.46 7.23
CA ILE A 26 -3.26 -7.40 8.34
C ILE A 26 -3.54 -6.71 9.68
N SER A 27 -3.07 -5.48 9.87
CA SER A 27 -3.35 -4.71 11.08
C SER A 27 -4.85 -4.57 11.34
N LYS A 28 -5.63 -4.27 10.29
CA LYS A 28 -7.08 -4.13 10.40
C LYS A 28 -7.77 -5.47 10.70
N MET A 29 -7.30 -6.57 10.13
CA MET A 29 -7.80 -7.92 10.44
C MET A 29 -7.58 -8.27 11.92
N PHE A 30 -6.41 -7.95 12.48
CA PHE A 30 -6.13 -8.21 13.90
C PHE A 30 -6.97 -7.33 14.81
N ASN A 31 -7.24 -6.08 14.45
CA ASN A 31 -8.15 -5.24 15.23
C ASN A 31 -9.57 -5.85 15.25
N ILE A 32 -10.09 -6.30 14.12
CA ILE A 32 -11.39 -7.01 14.08
C ILE A 32 -11.36 -8.25 14.96
N ALA A 33 -10.27 -9.03 14.93
CA ALA A 33 -10.13 -10.20 15.78
C ALA A 33 -10.08 -9.84 17.28
N ILE A 34 -9.49 -8.70 17.66
CA ILE A 34 -9.50 -8.19 19.04
C ILE A 34 -10.91 -7.78 19.45
N ASP A 35 -11.63 -7.06 18.58
CA ASP A 35 -13.01 -6.63 18.84
C ASP A 35 -13.94 -7.84 19.08
N ASN A 36 -13.67 -8.95 18.40
CA ASN A 36 -14.39 -10.22 18.56
C ASN A 36 -13.81 -11.12 19.69
N SER A 37 -12.84 -10.63 20.46
CA SER A 37 -12.17 -11.39 21.54
C SER A 37 -11.49 -12.69 21.08
N TRP A 38 -11.13 -12.79 19.79
CA TRP A 38 -10.40 -13.94 19.23
C TRP A 38 -8.89 -13.86 19.48
N THR A 39 -8.37 -12.67 19.78
CA THR A 39 -6.97 -12.42 20.14
C THR A 39 -6.89 -11.18 21.02
N ASN A 40 -5.87 -11.07 21.85
CA ASN A 40 -5.68 -9.91 22.75
C ASN A 40 -4.69 -8.89 22.20
N ASP A 41 -3.87 -9.27 21.21
CA ASP A 41 -2.76 -8.47 20.72
C ASP A 41 -2.73 -8.35 19.20
N ASN A 42 -2.34 -7.17 18.71
CA ASN A 42 -2.09 -6.91 17.30
C ASN A 42 -0.57 -6.84 17.02
N PRO A 43 0.00 -7.80 16.26
CA PRO A 43 1.43 -7.82 15.95
C PRO A 43 1.86 -6.70 14.98
N CYS A 44 0.91 -6.00 14.35
CA CYS A 44 1.13 -4.87 13.45
C CYS A 44 1.01 -3.50 14.14
N THR A 45 0.92 -3.45 15.48
CA THR A 45 0.70 -2.21 16.22
C THR A 45 1.71 -1.12 15.81
N ALA A 46 1.19 0.03 15.39
CA ALA A 46 1.92 1.14 14.75
C ALA A 46 3.13 1.65 15.56
N LYS A 47 3.11 1.52 16.89
CA LYS A 47 4.23 1.89 17.78
C LYS A 47 5.53 1.13 17.45
N LYS A 48 5.46 -0.09 16.92
CA LYS A 48 6.63 -0.93 16.60
C LYS A 48 6.90 -1.05 15.08
N VAL A 49 5.94 -0.66 14.24
CA VAL A 49 5.94 -0.99 12.81
C VAL A 49 5.73 0.29 12.00
N LYS A 50 6.80 1.07 11.80
CA LYS A 50 6.76 2.26 10.94
C LYS A 50 6.57 1.86 9.46
N PRO A 51 5.80 2.61 8.65
CA PRO A 51 5.70 2.36 7.22
C PRO A 51 7.07 2.40 6.54
N LEU A 52 7.28 1.56 5.53
CA LEU A 52 8.47 1.64 4.69
C LEU A 52 8.41 2.92 3.86
N ARG A 53 9.56 3.57 3.60
CA ARG A 53 9.63 4.74 2.72
C ARG A 53 9.11 4.36 1.33
N VAL A 54 8.14 5.12 0.85
CA VAL A 54 7.54 4.96 -0.47
C VAL A 54 8.06 6.09 -1.34
N ASP A 55 8.61 5.75 -2.51
CA ASP A 55 8.97 6.72 -3.54
C ASP A 55 7.88 6.73 -4.61
N ASN A 56 6.70 7.24 -4.23
CA ASN A 56 5.61 7.44 -5.17
C ASN A 56 5.76 8.86 -5.73
N LYS A 57 6.45 8.98 -6.87
CA LYS A 57 6.33 10.19 -7.69
C LYS A 57 4.96 10.15 -8.35
N VAL A 58 4.03 10.94 -7.86
CA VAL A 58 2.76 11.18 -8.56
C VAL A 58 2.68 12.67 -8.80
N GLU A 59 2.74 13.04 -10.09
CA GLU A 59 2.00 14.18 -10.64
C GLU A 59 2.16 14.20 -12.17
N ARG A 60 1.06 13.93 -12.88
CA ARG A 60 0.92 14.14 -14.33
C ARG A 60 -0.47 14.66 -14.62
N PHE A 61 -0.51 15.85 -15.21
CA PHE A 61 -1.67 16.38 -15.90
C PHE A 61 -1.46 16.24 -17.39
N LEU A 62 -2.56 16.11 -18.13
CA LEU A 62 -2.50 16.20 -19.59
C LEU A 62 -2.18 17.64 -19.96
N PHE A 63 -1.30 17.83 -20.93
CA PHE A 63 -1.14 19.12 -21.57
C PHE A 63 -2.32 19.39 -22.51
N PRO A 64 -2.68 20.65 -22.79
CA PRO A 64 -3.81 20.99 -23.66
C PRO A 64 -3.77 20.28 -25.03
N GLU A 65 -2.59 20.01 -25.57
CA GLU A 65 -2.40 19.29 -26.83
C GLU A 65 -2.60 17.77 -26.69
N GLU A 66 -2.25 17.20 -25.53
CA GLU A 66 -2.57 15.80 -25.20
C GLU A 66 -4.07 15.62 -24.95
N GLU A 67 -4.74 16.65 -24.43
CA GLU A 67 -6.20 16.69 -24.33
C GLU A 67 -6.82 16.68 -25.73
N GLU A 68 -6.35 17.53 -26.64
CA GLU A 68 -6.87 17.59 -28.01
C GLU A 68 -6.61 16.29 -28.79
N ALA A 69 -5.42 15.70 -28.64
CA ALA A 69 -5.08 14.41 -29.23
C ALA A 69 -5.94 13.27 -28.67
N LEU A 70 -6.20 13.28 -27.36
CA LEU A 70 -7.10 12.32 -26.71
C LEU A 70 -8.52 12.46 -27.25
N ILE A 71 -9.04 13.69 -27.35
CA ILE A 71 -10.37 13.98 -27.90
C ILE A 71 -10.48 13.48 -29.35
N ASN A 72 -9.51 13.79 -30.19
CA ASN A 72 -9.52 13.38 -31.60
C ASN A 72 -9.40 11.87 -31.79
N SER A 73 -8.71 11.17 -30.88
CA SER A 73 -8.59 9.70 -30.93
C SER A 73 -9.88 8.97 -30.59
N CYS A 74 -10.79 9.61 -29.84
CA CYS A 74 -12.05 9.02 -29.39
C CYS A 74 -13.23 9.26 -30.34
N ILE A 75 -13.12 10.22 -31.26
CA ILE A 75 -14.19 10.63 -32.19
C ILE A 75 -14.09 9.90 -33.55
N LYS A 76 -13.13 8.98 -33.71
CA LYS A 76 -12.98 8.14 -34.91
C LYS A 76 -13.81 6.86 -34.88
#